data_AF-A0A6I0J347-F1
#
_entry.id   AF-A0A6I0J347-F1
#
_cell.length_a   1.000
_cell.length_b   1.000
_cell.length_c   1.000
_cell.angle_alpha   90.00
_cell.angle_beta   90.00
_cell.angle_gamma   90.00
#
_symmetry.space_group_name_H-M   'P 1'
#
loop_
_entity.id
_entity.type
_entity.pdbx_description
1 polymer ?
#
loop_
_entity_poly.entity_id
_entity_poly.type
_entity_poly.pdbx_seq_one_letter_code
_entity_poly.pdbx_strand_id
1 'polypeptide(L)' 'MKTNTIYILYTLVDCGESVSDCHTLYSTLEKAKAAMEVEIQECMKNFRHGEVKHDFERLYEFMNEDGQGFTVGIDEQIPQ' A
#
# COMPACT_ATOMS: atom_id res chain seq x y z
N MET A 1 -9.56 24.28 -16.23
CA MET A 1 -8.83 24.16 -14.95
C MET A 1 -8.02 22.88 -15.01
N LYS A 2 -6.73 22.86 -14.67
CA LYS A 2 -6.02 21.60 -14.48
C LYS A 2 -6.61 20.94 -13.23
N THR A 3 -7.21 19.78 -13.38
CA THR A 3 -7.64 18.97 -12.24
C THR A 3 -6.38 18.53 -11.51
N ASN A 4 -6.25 18.93 -10.24
CA ASN A 4 -5.15 18.48 -9.40
C ASN A 4 -5.46 17.06 -8.96
N THR A 5 -5.03 16.08 -9.77
CA THR A 5 -5.06 14.68 -9.37
C THR A 5 -4.22 14.49 -8.11
N ILE A 6 -4.81 13.84 -7.11
CA ILE A 6 -4.14 13.42 -5.88
C ILE A 6 -3.98 11.91 -5.95
N TYR A 7 -2.80 11.42 -5.60
CA TYR A 7 -2.52 9.99 -5.48
C TYR A 7 -2.50 9.62 -4.00
N ILE A 8 -3.27 8.61 -3.62
CA ILE A 8 -3.44 8.18 -2.24
C ILE A 8 -2.71 6.86 -2.11
N LEU A 9 -1.56 6.87 -1.42
CA LEU A 9 -0.93 5.64 -0.96
C LEU A 9 -1.68 5.17 0.28
N TYR A 10 -2.14 3.94 0.28
CA TYR A 10 -2.73 3.30 1.44
C TYR A 10 -1.94 2.05 1.83
N THR A 11 -1.89 1.80 3.14
CA THR A 11 -1.30 0.60 3.74
C THR A 11 -2.31 0.00 4.69
N LEU A 12 -2.76 -1.21 4.39
CA LEU A 12 -3.56 -2.02 5.29
C LEU A 12 -2.68 -3.14 5.83
N VAL A 13 -2.56 -3.26 7.15
CA VAL A 13 -1.84 -4.34 7.82
C VAL A 13 -2.80 -5.12 8.70
N ASP A 14 -2.93 -6.41 8.47
CA ASP A 14 -3.72 -7.31 9.29
C ASP A 14 -2.79 -8.27 10.05
N CYS A 15 -2.72 -8.11 11.36
CA CYS A 15 -1.95 -8.95 12.27
C CYS A 15 -2.84 -10.01 12.97
N GLY A 16 -4.06 -10.24 12.49
CA GLY A 16 -5.05 -11.16 13.06
C GLY A 16 -5.78 -10.59 14.29
N GLU A 17 -5.05 -10.14 15.31
CA GLU A 17 -5.65 -9.53 16.50
C GLU A 17 -5.92 -8.02 16.34
N SER A 18 -5.28 -7.38 15.37
CA SER A 18 -5.45 -5.96 15.09
C SER A 18 -5.24 -5.66 13.60
N VAL A 19 -5.94 -4.63 13.16
CA VAL A 19 -5.83 -4.09 11.81
C VAL A 19 -5.35 -2.65 11.92
N SER A 20 -4.34 -2.30 11.12
CA SER A 20 -3.83 -0.94 10.97
C SER A 20 -4.08 -0.46 9.56
N ASP A 21 -4.56 0.78 9.44
CA ASP A 21 -4.89 1.42 8.17
C ASP A 21 -4.25 2.82 8.14
N CYS A 22 -3.40 3.07 7.14
CA CYS A 22 -2.64 4.31 6.98
C CYS A 22 -2.79 4.85 5.57
N HIS A 23 -2.88 6.19 5.45
CA HIS A 23 -3.04 6.87 4.18
C HIS A 23 -2.09 8.06 4.08
N THR A 24 -1.42 8.21 2.93
CA THR A 24 -0.56 9.35 2.62
C THR A 24 -0.87 9.90 1.23
N LEU A 25 -0.94 11.24 1.13
CA LEU A 25 -1.29 11.94 -0.11
C LEU A 25 -0.04 12.38 -0.87
N TYR A 26 -0.03 12.16 -2.18
CA TYR A 26 1.02 12.57 -3.09
C TYR A 26 0.47 13.38 -4.26
N SER A 27 1.28 14.33 -4.72
CA SER A 27 0.95 15.20 -5.86
C SER A 27 1.20 14.55 -7.22
N THR A 28 1.95 13.45 -7.27
CA THR A 28 2.29 12.73 -8.51
C THR A 28 2.34 11.22 -8.27
N LEU A 29 2.01 10.44 -9.30
CA LEU A 29 2.07 8.98 -9.24
C LEU A 29 3.48 8.47 -8.94
N GLU A 30 4.50 9.12 -9.51
CA GLU A 30 5.90 8.75 -9.31
C GLU A 30 6.31 8.85 -7.84
N LYS A 31 5.89 9.91 -7.14
CA LYS A 31 6.16 10.05 -5.70
C LYS A 31 5.42 8.99 -4.89
N ALA A 32 4.17 8.69 -5.25
CA ALA A 32 3.39 7.65 -4.59
C ALA A 32 4.03 6.26 -4.78
N LYS A 33 4.52 5.94 -5.98
CA LYS A 33 5.22 4.68 -6.27
C LYS A 33 6.54 4.54 -5.52
N ALA A 34 7.35 5.61 -5.50
CA ALA A 34 8.59 5.61 -4.72
C ALA A 34 8.33 5.38 -3.22
N ALA A 35 7.24 5.94 -2.70
CA ALA A 35 6.82 5.70 -1.32
C ALA A 35 6.25 4.29 -1.11
N MET A 36 5.47 3.76 -2.06
CA MET A 36 4.96 2.39 -2.05
C MET A 36 6.09 1.37 -1.93
N GLU A 37 7.18 1.53 -2.69
CA GLU A 37 8.35 0.65 -2.56
C GLU A 37 8.94 0.65 -1.16
N VAL A 38 9.08 1.84 -0.55
CA VAL A 38 9.59 1.96 0.84
C VAL A 38 8.65 1.28 1.82
N GLU A 39 7.35 1.51 1.69
CA GLU A 39 6.33 0.94 2.58
C GLU A 39 6.31 -0.59 2.51
N ILE A 40 6.39 -1.16 1.30
CA ILE A 40 6.51 -2.62 1.12
C ILE A 40 7.74 -3.15 1.84
N GLN A 41 8.91 -2.49 1.71
CA GLN A 41 10.12 -2.91 2.41
C GLN A 41 9.98 -2.85 3.93
N GLU A 42 9.30 -1.82 4.47
CA GLU A 42 9.03 -1.73 5.90
C GLU A 42 8.08 -2.84 6.37
N CYS A 43 6.98 -3.09 5.65
CA CYS A 43 6.06 -4.19 5.95
C CYS A 43 6.76 -5.56 5.90
N MET A 44 7.58 -5.83 4.89
CA MET A 44 8.33 -7.09 4.75
C MET A 44 9.31 -7.37 5.90
N LYS A 45 9.75 -6.35 6.64
CA LYS A 45 10.56 -6.59 7.86
C LYS A 45 9.76 -7.29 8.96
N ASN A 46 8.45 -7.07 9.00
CA ASN A 46 7.52 -7.60 9.99
C ASN A 46 6.89 -8.93 9.54
N PHE A 47 6.70 -9.13 8.23
CA PHE A 47 6.10 -10.34 7.66
C PHE A 47 7.12 -11.12 6.83
N ARG A 48 7.86 -12.04 7.47
CA ARG A 48 8.98 -12.78 6.83
C ARG A 48 8.60 -14.12 6.20
N HIS A 49 7.43 -14.64 6.51
CA HIS A 49 6.95 -15.95 6.04
C HIS A 49 5.58 -15.76 5.41
N GLY A 50 5.43 -16.18 4.16
CA GLY A 50 4.21 -15.98 3.38
C GLY A 50 4.49 -15.86 1.90
N GLU A 51 3.46 -15.50 1.15
CA GLU A 51 3.51 -15.39 -0.30
C GLU A 51 2.92 -14.08 -0.78
N VAL A 52 3.48 -13.60 -1.89
CA VAL A 52 2.94 -12.45 -2.62
C VAL A 52 1.69 -12.92 -3.37
N LYS A 53 0.54 -12.34 -3.04
CA LYS A 53 -0.76 -12.64 -3.66
C LYS A 53 -0.98 -11.79 -4.90
N HIS A 54 -0.59 -10.52 -4.83
CA HIS A 54 -0.70 -9.56 -5.91
C HIS A 54 0.58 -8.72 -6.00
N ASP A 55 1.09 -8.55 -7.21
CA ASP A 55 2.22 -7.67 -7.55
C ASP A 55 1.91 -6.94 -8.85
N PHE A 56 1.19 -5.84 -8.72
CA PHE A 56 0.78 -4.98 -9.83
C PHE A 56 1.38 -3.58 -9.64
N GLU A 57 1.36 -2.79 -10.72
CA GLU A 57 1.92 -1.44 -10.76
C GLU A 57 1.48 -0.50 -9.60
N ARG A 58 0.29 -0.73 -9.05
CA ARG A 58 -0.30 0.10 -7.99
C ARG A 58 -0.88 -0.72 -6.83
N LEU A 59 -0.58 -2.01 -6.76
CA LEU A 59 -1.09 -2.89 -5.70
C LEU A 59 -0.07 -3.97 -5.41
N TYR A 60 0.33 -4.06 -4.15
CA TYR A 60 1.15 -5.14 -3.61
C TYR A 60 0.42 -5.76 -2.43
N GLU A 61 0.25 -7.07 -2.45
CA GLU A 61 -0.39 -7.81 -1.37
C GLU A 61 0.45 -9.02 -1.00
N PHE A 62 0.71 -9.16 0.31
CA PHE A 62 1.44 -10.27 0.89
C PHE A 62 0.63 -10.88 2.02
N MET A 63 0.60 -12.20 2.09
CA MET A 63 -0.14 -12.92 3.14
C MET A 63 0.61 -14.17 3.58
N ASN A 64 0.62 -14.42 4.88
CA ASN A 64 1.18 -15.62 5.49
C ASN A 64 0.15 -16.75 5.62
N GLU A 65 0.60 -17.93 6.07
CA GLU A 65 -0.25 -19.12 6.23
C GLU A 65 -1.35 -18.94 7.30
N ASP A 66 -1.13 -18.03 8.25
CA ASP A 66 -2.07 -17.69 9.32
C ASP A 66 -3.13 -16.66 8.87
N GLY A 67 -3.11 -16.23 7.60
CA GLY A 67 -4.02 -15.23 7.04
C GLY A 67 -3.68 -13.79 7.40
N GLN A 68 -2.55 -13.57 8.07
CA GLN A 68 -2.02 -12.23 8.40
C GLN A 68 -1.19 -11.71 7.24
N GLY A 69 -1.09 -10.40 7.10
CA GLY A 69 -0.37 -9.82 5.99
C GLY A 69 -0.57 -8.33 5.85
N PHE A 70 -0.26 -7.84 4.66
CA PHE A 70 -0.43 -6.44 4.35
C PHE A 70 -0.74 -6.22 2.87
N THR A 71 -1.42 -5.10 2.63
CA THR A 71 -1.74 -4.58 1.30
C THR A 71 -1.24 -3.15 1.22
N VAL A 72 -0.38 -2.86 0.24
CA VAL A 72 0.04 -1.50 -0.11
C VAL A 72 -0.52 -1.18 -1.48
N GLY A 73 -1.26 -0.08 -1.61
CA GLY A 73 -1.82 0.30 -2.91
C GLY A 73 -1.91 1.80 -3.13
N ILE A 74 -2.11 2.19 -4.39
CA ILE A 74 -2.21 3.59 -4.81
C ILE A 74 -3.53 3.83 -5.54
N ASP A 75 -4.38 4.63 -4.93
CA ASP A 75 -5.59 5.16 -5.56
C ASP A 75 -5.36 6.53 -6.18
N GLU A 76 -6.21 6.86 -7.16
CA GLU A 76 -6.21 8.15 -7.84
C GLU A 76 -7.53 8.88 -7.55
N GLN A 77 -7.43 10.09 -7.02
CA GLN A 77 -8.59 10.91 -6.70
C GLN A 77 -8.50 12.28 -7.36
N ILE A 78 -9.61 12.68 -7.98
CA ILE A 78 -9.80 14.03 -8.52
C ILE A 78 -10.73 14.76 -7.55
N PRO A 79 -10.23 15.78 -6.81
CA PRO A 79 -11.06 16.58 -5.91
C PRO A 79 -12.20 17.28 -6.69
N GLN A 80 -13.41 17.24 -6.15
CA GLN A 80 -14.59 17.92 -6.71
C GLN A 80 -14.63 19.39 -6.30
#